data_AF-A0A1H5MW30-F1
#
_entry.id   AF-A0A1H5MW30-F1
#
_cell.length_a   1.000
_cell.length_b   1.000
_cell.length_c   1.000
_cell.angle_alpha   90.00
_cell.angle_beta   90.00
_cell.angle_gamma   90.00
#
_symmetry.space_group_name_H-M   'P 1'
#
loop_
_entity.id
_entity.type
_entity.pdbx_description
1 polymer ?
#
loop_
_entity_poly.entity_id
_entity_poly.type
_entity_poly.pdbx_seq_one_letter_code
_entity_poly.pdbx_strand_id
1 'polypeptide(L)'
;MKRAIFSGSKRVAGHCLCGAVHIEIGYPARWAWHDHSHASRVAHGAAYATYVGSWRKQFHVTKGAEDIARYEDEKTRTVRSFCARCGTPVFYERAHSPHMVNIPRALFQTRTGRQPRYHIGISELQDWTYTGEPLAPLKGFPGVVWERPRRKTRIRSP
;
A
#
# COMPACT_ATOMS: atom_id res chain seq x y z
N MET A 1 23.82 20.48 -17.04
CA MET A 1 22.47 20.13 -17.54
C MET A 1 21.43 20.51 -16.51
N LYS A 2 20.67 21.59 -16.75
CA LYS A 2 19.60 22.07 -15.87
C LYS A 2 18.45 21.06 -15.93
N ARG A 3 18.13 20.40 -14.80
CA ARG A 3 16.96 19.52 -14.70
C ARG A 3 15.71 20.34 -15.03
N ALA A 4 15.02 19.97 -16.10
CA ALA A 4 13.71 20.51 -16.40
C ALA A 4 12.82 20.33 -15.16
N ILE A 5 12.44 21.45 -14.56
CA ILE A 5 11.42 21.48 -13.51
C ILE A 5 10.13 21.12 -14.24
N PHE A 6 9.65 19.89 -14.04
CA PHE A 6 8.34 19.49 -14.54
C PHE A 6 7.29 20.44 -13.95
N SER A 7 6.83 21.38 -14.78
CA SER A 7 5.60 22.16 -14.58
C SER A 7 4.40 21.26 -14.88
N GLY A 8 4.28 20.17 -14.12
CA GLY A 8 3.20 19.18 -14.23
C GLY A 8 2.33 19.27 -12.98
N SER A 9 1.01 19.25 -13.16
CA SER A 9 -0.05 19.20 -12.14
C SER A 9 0.43 19.09 -10.69
N LYS A 10 0.08 20.08 -9.85
CA LYS A 10 0.31 20.07 -8.39
C LYS A 10 -0.36 18.89 -7.66
N ARG A 11 -1.05 17.99 -8.38
CA ARG A 11 -1.78 16.85 -7.83
C ARG A 11 -1.51 15.57 -8.60
N VAL A 12 -1.63 14.45 -7.90
CA VAL A 12 -1.62 13.10 -8.45
C VAL A 12 -2.92 12.39 -8.09
N ALA A 13 -3.54 11.78 -9.10
CA ALA A 13 -4.84 11.14 -8.99
C ALA A 13 -4.71 9.63 -8.82
N GLY A 14 -5.63 9.06 -8.04
CA GLY A 14 -5.77 7.62 -7.84
C GLY A 14 -7.24 7.24 -7.79
N HIS A 15 -7.52 5.94 -7.94
CA HIS A 15 -8.88 5.43 -7.91
C HIS A 15 -8.94 4.03 -7.29
N CYS A 16 -10.11 3.65 -6.79
CA CYS A 16 -10.35 2.27 -6.35
C CYS A 16 -10.39 1.29 -7.54
N LEU A 17 -10.36 -0.02 -7.26
CA LEU A 17 -10.34 -1.06 -8.30
C LEU A 17 -11.46 -0.91 -9.32
N CYS A 18 -12.69 -0.62 -8.88
CA CYS A 18 -13.83 -0.49 -9.78
C CYS A 18 -14.02 0.91 -10.40
N GLY A 19 -13.19 1.90 -10.04
CA GLY A 19 -13.30 3.27 -10.55
C GLY A 19 -14.52 4.07 -10.03
N ALA A 20 -15.21 3.58 -9.00
CA ALA A 20 -16.32 4.31 -8.37
C ALA A 20 -15.79 5.50 -7.55
N VAL A 21 -14.73 5.29 -6.77
CA VAL A 21 -14.09 6.29 -5.91
C VAL A 21 -12.82 6.81 -6.57
N HIS A 22 -12.73 8.13 -6.73
CA HIS A 22 -11.51 8.81 -7.19
C HIS A 22 -11.01 9.77 -6.11
N ILE A 23 -9.69 9.85 -5.99
CA ILE A 23 -9.01 10.74 -5.05
C ILE A 23 -7.89 11.49 -5.74
N GLU A 24 -7.49 12.59 -5.13
CA GLU A 24 -6.29 13.34 -5.48
C GLU A 24 -5.50 13.74 -4.23
N ILE A 25 -4.18 13.72 -4.34
CA ILE A 25 -3.27 14.30 -3.34
C ILE A 25 -2.34 15.31 -3.98
N GLY A 26 -1.78 16.22 -3.18
CA GLY A 26 -0.70 17.10 -3.63
C GLY A 26 0.56 16.32 -4.02
N TYR A 27 1.27 16.79 -5.05
CA TYR A 27 2.57 16.26 -5.46
C TYR A 27 3.72 17.18 -4.97
N PRO A 28 4.78 16.64 -4.36
CA PRO A 28 4.97 15.25 -3.96
C PRO A 28 4.16 14.91 -2.70
N ALA A 29 3.89 13.61 -2.50
CA ALA A 29 3.38 13.11 -1.23
C ALA A 29 4.35 13.45 -0.08
N ARG A 30 3.81 13.67 1.12
CA ARG A 30 4.58 14.06 2.31
C ARG A 30 5.41 12.90 2.87
N TRP A 31 4.94 11.67 2.76
CA TRP A 31 5.61 10.45 3.23
C TRP A 31 5.34 9.27 2.30
N ALA A 32 6.19 8.25 2.35
CA ALA A 32 5.97 6.95 1.70
C ALA A 32 6.68 5.85 2.53
N TRP A 33 6.01 4.74 2.82
CA TRP A 33 6.55 3.64 3.64
C TRP A 33 5.84 2.31 3.37
N HIS A 34 6.47 1.23 3.79
CA HIS A 34 5.90 -0.10 3.92
C HIS A 34 5.45 -0.32 5.37
N ASP A 35 4.20 -0.69 5.57
CA ASP A 35 3.59 -0.95 6.88
C ASP A 35 3.30 -2.44 7.02
N HIS A 36 4.06 -3.07 7.91
CA HIS A 36 4.03 -4.50 8.16
C HIS A 36 3.12 -4.84 9.34
N SER A 37 2.48 -3.89 10.00
CA SER A 37 1.65 -4.16 11.18
C SER A 37 0.46 -5.07 10.85
N HIS A 38 0.05 -5.89 11.82
CA HIS A 38 -1.08 -6.83 11.66
C HIS A 38 -2.33 -6.16 11.09
N ALA A 39 -2.71 -5.00 11.63
CA ALA A 39 -3.89 -4.27 11.16
C ALA A 39 -3.78 -3.84 9.68
N SER A 40 -2.60 -3.41 9.23
CA SER A 40 -2.38 -3.03 7.83
C SER A 40 -2.34 -4.26 6.91
N ARG A 41 -1.75 -5.38 7.34
CA ARG A 41 -1.79 -6.65 6.59
C ARG A 41 -3.21 -7.17 6.39
N VAL A 42 -3.97 -7.25 7.48
CA VAL A 42 -5.36 -7.76 7.47
C VAL A 42 -6.27 -6.85 6.66
N ALA A 43 -6.18 -5.53 6.85
CA ALA A 43 -7.01 -4.57 6.09
C ALA A 43 -6.76 -4.62 4.58
N HIS A 44 -5.56 -5.03 4.14
CA HIS A 44 -5.20 -5.12 2.73
C HIS A 44 -5.25 -6.55 2.16
N GLY A 45 -5.32 -7.58 3.01
CA GLY A 45 -5.12 -8.96 2.59
C GLY A 45 -3.75 -9.18 1.93
N ALA A 46 -2.69 -8.56 2.46
CA ALA A 46 -1.36 -8.55 1.85
C ALA A 46 -0.23 -8.75 2.89
N ALA A 47 0.97 -9.14 2.41
CA ALA A 47 2.17 -9.28 3.27
C ALA A 47 2.54 -8.01 4.02
N TYR A 48 2.31 -6.86 3.38
CA TYR A 48 2.38 -5.53 3.97
C TYR A 48 1.61 -4.56 3.08
N ALA A 49 1.19 -3.43 3.65
CA ALA A 49 0.59 -2.35 2.89
C ALA A 49 1.66 -1.30 2.57
N THR A 50 1.69 -0.79 1.33
CA THR A 50 2.52 0.37 1.01
C THR A 50 1.65 1.61 1.00
N TYR A 51 2.01 2.60 1.79
CA TYR A 51 1.24 3.84 1.93
C TYR A 51 2.05 5.04 1.47
N VAL A 52 1.31 6.09 1.12
CA VAL A 52 1.80 7.46 1.03
C VAL A 52 1.00 8.35 1.98
N GLY A 53 1.66 9.35 2.56
CA GLY A 53 1.03 10.33 3.44
C GLY A 53 0.84 11.64 2.70
N SER A 54 -0.33 12.27 2.83
CA SER A 54 -0.61 13.62 2.34
C SER A 54 -1.12 14.50 3.48
N TRP A 55 -0.88 15.80 3.38
CA TRP A 55 -1.61 16.76 4.20
C TRP A 55 -3.10 16.67 3.88
N ARG A 56 -3.95 16.71 4.90
CA ARG A 56 -5.42 16.73 4.76
C ARG A 56 -5.88 17.77 3.75
N LYS A 57 -5.38 19.01 3.87
CA LYS A 57 -5.72 20.14 2.98
C LYS A 57 -5.32 19.93 1.51
N GLN A 58 -4.53 18.91 1.22
CA GLN A 58 -4.12 18.55 -0.14
C GLN A 58 -4.76 17.26 -0.64
N PHE A 59 -5.53 16.58 0.20
CA PHE A 59 -6.27 15.36 -0.14
C PHE A 59 -7.72 15.70 -0.47
N HIS A 60 -8.22 15.18 -1.58
CA HIS A 60 -9.60 15.38 -2.04
C HIS A 60 -10.16 14.05 -2.54
N VAL A 61 -11.42 13.76 -2.20
CA VAL A 61 -12.22 12.76 -2.92
C VAL A 61 -12.89 13.51 -4.06
N THR A 62 -12.53 13.19 -5.30
CA THR A 62 -13.00 13.92 -6.49
C THR A 62 -14.22 13.28 -7.13
N LYS A 63 -14.53 12.02 -6.78
CA LYS A 63 -15.72 11.29 -7.23
C LYS A 63 -16.05 10.16 -6.25
N GLY A 64 -17.34 9.85 -6.08
CA GLY A 64 -17.81 8.65 -5.37
C GLY A 64 -17.65 8.73 -3.86
N ALA A 65 -17.86 9.90 -3.26
CA ALA A 65 -17.77 10.05 -1.80
C ALA A 65 -18.87 9.24 -1.09
N GLU A 66 -20.03 9.10 -1.72
CA GLU A 66 -21.16 8.27 -1.34
C GLU A 66 -20.84 6.77 -1.34
N ASP A 67 -19.88 6.34 -2.17
CA ASP A 67 -19.43 4.95 -2.26
C ASP A 67 -18.32 4.62 -1.24
N ILE A 68 -18.04 5.51 -0.28
CA ILE A 68 -17.02 5.30 0.76
C ILE A 68 -17.68 4.84 2.06
N ALA A 69 -17.39 3.60 2.46
CA ALA A 69 -17.69 3.07 3.78
C ALA A 69 -16.51 3.32 4.74
N ARG A 70 -16.79 3.33 6.04
CA ARG A 70 -15.79 3.58 7.10
C ARG A 70 -15.86 2.52 8.18
N TYR A 71 -14.68 2.18 8.70
CA TYR A 71 -14.49 1.38 9.90
C TYR A 71 -13.58 2.16 10.86
N GLU A 72 -13.98 2.27 12.12
CA GLU A 72 -13.16 2.87 13.17
C GLU A 72 -12.69 1.78 14.13
N ASP A 73 -11.37 1.69 14.30
CA ASP A 73 -10.76 0.85 15.32
C ASP A 73 -10.96 1.53 16.68
N GLU A 74 -11.72 0.90 17.57
CA GLU A 74 -12.13 1.50 18.85
C GLU A 74 -10.94 1.84 19.76
N LYS A 75 -9.90 1.00 19.74
CA LYS A 75 -8.73 1.13 20.62
C LYS A 75 -7.79 2.23 20.18
N THR A 76 -7.51 2.30 18.88
CA THR A 76 -6.54 3.24 18.30
C THR A 76 -7.19 4.51 17.76
N ARG A 77 -8.52 4.52 17.63
CA ARG A 77 -9.30 5.57 16.95
C ARG A 77 -8.80 5.81 15.52
N THR A 78 -8.27 4.76 14.89
CA THR A 78 -7.86 4.79 13.49
C THR A 78 -9.09 4.57 12.63
N VAL A 79 -9.38 5.52 11.74
CA VAL A 79 -10.52 5.41 10.82
C VAL A 79 -10.00 4.97 9.46
N ARG A 80 -10.48 3.83 8.97
CA ARG A 80 -10.17 3.28 7.64
C ARG A 80 -11.37 3.48 6.73
N SER A 81 -11.15 4.13 5.60
CA SER A 81 -12.14 4.37 4.55
C SER A 81 -11.86 3.48 3.36
N PHE A 82 -12.88 2.79 2.85
CA PHE A 82 -12.79 1.84 1.75
C PHE A 82 -13.98 1.97 0.80
N CYS A 83 -13.80 1.59 -0.46
CA CYS A 83 -14.89 1.61 -1.43
C CYS A 83 -15.91 0.52 -1.09
N ALA A 84 -17.15 0.91 -0.79
CA ALA A 84 -18.24 0.01 -0.45
C ALA A 84 -18.58 -0.98 -1.59
N ARG A 85 -18.26 -0.63 -2.84
CA ARG A 85 -18.56 -1.45 -4.02
C ARG A 85 -17.54 -2.55 -4.30
N CYS A 86 -16.26 -2.33 -4.02
CA CYS A 86 -15.19 -3.27 -4.37
C CYS A 86 -14.25 -3.61 -3.22
N GLY A 87 -14.48 -3.08 -2.02
CA GLY A 87 -13.65 -3.32 -0.83
C GLY A 87 -12.27 -2.67 -0.86
N THR A 88 -11.87 -2.01 -1.95
CA THR A 88 -10.53 -1.38 -2.04
C THR A 88 -10.33 -0.36 -0.91
N PRO A 89 -9.29 -0.50 -0.07
CA PRO A 89 -8.92 0.53 0.89
C PRO A 89 -8.59 1.83 0.16
N VAL A 90 -9.18 2.95 0.58
CA VAL A 90 -9.00 4.26 -0.08
C VAL A 90 -8.06 5.15 0.73
N PHE A 91 -8.30 5.31 2.03
CA PHE A 91 -7.40 6.03 2.92
C PHE A 91 -7.66 5.68 4.38
N TYR A 92 -6.74 6.04 5.27
CA TYR A 92 -6.96 5.98 6.70
C TYR A 92 -6.41 7.21 7.42
N GLU A 93 -7.00 7.50 8.56
CA GLU A 93 -6.72 8.64 9.41
C GLU A 93 -6.40 8.15 10.83
N ARG A 94 -5.53 8.88 11.53
CA ARG A 94 -5.16 8.58 12.92
C ARG A 94 -5.56 9.76 13.80
N ALA A 95 -6.23 9.50 14.92
CA ALA A 95 -6.69 10.54 15.84
C ALA A 95 -5.55 11.47 16.32
N HIS A 96 -4.36 10.92 16.59
CA HIS A 96 -3.19 11.70 17.05
C HIS A 96 -2.54 12.58 15.96
N SER A 97 -2.97 12.47 14.69
CA SER A 97 -2.37 13.20 13.55
C SER A 97 -3.45 13.65 12.56
N PRO A 98 -4.41 14.48 13.00
CA PRO A 98 -5.63 14.79 12.23
C PRO A 98 -5.35 15.54 10.92
N HIS A 99 -4.21 16.22 10.83
CA HIS A 99 -3.76 16.97 9.66
C HIS A 99 -3.14 16.10 8.55
N MET A 100 -3.00 14.78 8.78
CA MET A 100 -2.48 13.82 7.82
C MET A 100 -3.55 12.83 7.38
N VAL A 101 -3.49 12.44 6.11
CA VAL A 101 -4.24 11.32 5.53
C VAL A 101 -3.23 10.35 4.94
N ASN A 102 -3.44 9.05 5.16
CA ASN A 102 -2.58 7.98 4.67
C ASN A 102 -3.32 7.19 3.60
N ILE A 103 -2.74 7.04 2.41
CA ILE A 103 -3.40 6.52 1.22
C ILE A 103 -2.59 5.34 0.70
N PRO A 104 -3.22 4.20 0.33
CA PRO A 104 -2.48 3.10 -0.30
C PRO A 104 -1.80 3.57 -1.57
N ARG A 105 -0.50 3.33 -1.68
CA ARG A 105 0.29 3.68 -2.87
C ARG A 105 -0.28 3.03 -4.12
N ALA A 106 -0.88 1.84 -3.98
CA ALA A 106 -1.45 1.06 -5.08
C ALA A 106 -2.58 1.75 -5.85
N LEU A 107 -3.25 2.77 -5.26
CA LEU A 107 -4.31 3.51 -5.96
C LEU A 107 -3.79 4.41 -7.10
N PHE A 108 -2.51 4.75 -7.06
CA PHE A 108 -1.89 5.67 -8.02
C PHE A 108 -1.15 4.89 -9.10
N GLN A 109 -1.47 5.11 -10.37
CA GLN A 109 -0.71 4.52 -11.48
C GLN A 109 0.61 5.27 -11.72
N THR A 110 0.63 6.58 -11.47
CA THR A 110 1.79 7.44 -11.69
C THR A 110 2.60 7.63 -10.40
N ARG A 111 3.75 8.32 -10.51
CA ARG A 111 4.63 8.57 -9.36
C ARG A 111 3.95 9.53 -8.38
N THR A 112 4.07 9.22 -7.09
CA THR A 112 3.64 10.08 -5.97
C THR A 112 4.79 10.95 -5.41
N GLY A 113 5.93 10.96 -6.09
CA GLY A 113 7.12 11.75 -5.72
C GLY A 113 8.06 10.99 -4.79
N ARG A 114 7.70 10.83 -3.52
CA ARG A 114 8.54 10.12 -2.53
C ARG A 114 8.50 8.60 -2.74
N GLN A 115 9.66 7.96 -2.59
CA GLN A 115 9.80 6.50 -2.62
C GLN A 115 9.57 5.90 -1.22
N PRO A 116 8.89 4.74 -1.11
CA PRO A 116 8.68 4.07 0.17
C PRO A 116 9.98 3.43 0.65
N ARG A 117 10.76 4.17 1.43
CA ARG A 117 12.06 3.70 1.95
C ARG A 117 12.00 3.26 3.41
N TYR A 118 10.94 3.64 4.12
CA TYR A 118 10.78 3.31 5.54
C TYR A 118 9.94 2.05 5.69
N HIS A 119 10.26 1.26 6.71
CA HIS A 119 9.49 0.09 7.11
C HIS A 119 8.98 0.33 8.53
N ILE A 120 7.66 0.22 8.74
CA ILE A 120 7.01 0.32 10.04
C ILE A 120 6.56 -1.08 10.45
N GLY A 121 6.83 -1.47 11.70
CA GLY A 121 6.43 -2.78 12.23
C GLY A 121 7.14 -3.95 11.56
N ILE A 122 8.36 -3.76 11.04
CA ILE A 122 9.09 -4.80 10.27
C ILE A 122 9.27 -6.12 11.04
N SER A 123 9.30 -6.08 12.37
CA SER A 123 9.32 -7.25 13.25
C SER A 123 8.06 -8.11 13.15
N GLU A 124 6.96 -7.56 12.64
CA GLU A 124 5.70 -8.28 12.37
C GLU A 124 5.63 -8.85 10.93
N LEU A 125 6.73 -8.81 10.17
CA LEU A 125 6.83 -9.51 8.89
C LEU A 125 6.49 -10.99 9.08
N GLN A 126 5.70 -11.56 8.18
CA GLN A 126 5.27 -12.95 8.26
C GLN A 126 6.19 -13.87 7.46
N ASP A 127 6.34 -15.11 7.92
CA ASP A 127 7.20 -16.15 7.35
C ASP A 127 6.87 -16.51 5.89
N TRP A 128 5.61 -16.38 5.49
CA TRP A 128 5.14 -16.58 4.11
C TRP A 128 5.43 -15.40 3.17
N THR A 129 6.04 -14.31 3.65
CA THR A 129 6.36 -13.16 2.80
C THR A 129 7.49 -13.49 1.84
N TYR A 130 7.28 -13.29 0.54
CA TYR A 130 8.37 -13.41 -0.42
C TYR A 130 9.42 -12.30 -0.20
N THR A 131 10.64 -12.71 0.13
CA THR A 131 11.78 -11.85 0.46
C THR A 131 12.82 -11.74 -0.65
N GLY A 132 12.56 -12.32 -1.82
CA GLY A 132 13.47 -12.24 -2.97
C GLY A 132 14.33 -13.48 -3.21
N GLU A 133 13.98 -14.62 -2.61
CA GLU A 133 14.66 -15.89 -2.90
C GLU A 133 14.62 -16.24 -4.40
N PRO A 134 15.65 -16.89 -4.97
CA PRO A 134 15.66 -17.23 -6.38
C PRO A 134 14.47 -18.12 -6.78
N LEU A 135 13.71 -17.68 -7.78
CA LEU A 135 12.57 -18.42 -8.32
C LEU A 135 12.93 -19.11 -9.64
N ALA A 136 12.33 -20.27 -9.90
CA ALA A 136 12.48 -20.99 -11.17
C ALA A 136 11.13 -21.15 -11.87
N PRO A 137 11.08 -21.27 -13.21
CA PRO A 137 9.85 -21.59 -13.92
C PRO A 137 9.26 -22.93 -13.49
N LEU A 138 7.93 -22.99 -13.37
CA LEU A 138 7.19 -24.22 -13.13
C LEU A 138 7.00 -24.96 -14.47
N LYS A 139 7.46 -26.21 -14.55
CA LYS A 139 7.42 -27.01 -15.78
C LYS A 139 5.97 -27.19 -16.25
N GLY A 140 5.68 -26.82 -17.50
CA GLY A 140 4.35 -26.93 -18.09
C GLY A 140 3.43 -25.73 -17.85
N PHE A 141 3.88 -24.70 -17.11
CA PHE A 141 3.07 -23.52 -16.78
C PHE A 141 3.84 -22.23 -17.13
N PRO A 142 3.77 -21.74 -18.37
CA PRO A 142 4.45 -20.51 -18.78
C PRO A 142 4.08 -19.32 -17.88
N GLY A 143 5.09 -18.58 -17.43
CA GLY A 143 4.90 -17.40 -16.56
C GLY A 143 4.68 -17.70 -15.08
N VAL A 144 4.51 -18.97 -14.69
CA VAL A 144 4.45 -19.37 -13.28
C VAL A 144 5.86 -19.68 -12.79
N VAL A 145 6.25 -19.06 -11.68
CA VAL A 145 7.55 -19.28 -11.04
C VAL A 145 7.35 -19.76 -9.60
N TRP A 146 8.29 -20.56 -9.08
CA TRP A 146 8.23 -21.12 -7.74
C TRP A 146 9.61 -21.23 -7.10
N GLU A 147 9.63 -21.20 -5.77
CA GLU A 147 10.81 -21.54 -4.98
C GLU A 147 10.96 -23.07 -4.99
N ARG A 148 12.11 -23.57 -5.45
CA ARG A 148 12.35 -25.02 -5.44
C ARG A 148 12.60 -25.47 -3.99
N PRO A 149 11.92 -26.54 -3.52
CA PRO A 149 12.22 -27.13 -2.23
C PRO A 149 13.71 -27.45 -2.16
N ARG A 150 14.42 -26.88 -1.18
CA ARG A 150 15.79 -27.29 -0.90
C ARG A 150 15.76 -28.77 -0.53
N ARG A 151 16.49 -29.60 -1.28
CA ARG A 151 16.65 -31.02 -0.96
C ARG A 151 17.20 -31.09 0.47
N LYS A 152 16.41 -31.53 1.45
CA LYS A 152 16.89 -31.73 2.81
C LYS A 152 18.07 -32.69 2.72
N THR A 153 19.28 -32.22 2.99
CA THR A 153 20.43 -33.08 3.18
C THR A 153 20.05 -33.97 4.36
N ARG A 154 19.86 -35.27 4.11
CA ARG A 154 19.65 -36.26 5.17
C ARG A 154 20.83 -36.12 6.11
N ILE A 155 20.63 -35.49 7.27
CA ILE A 155 21.60 -35.58 8.37
C ILE A 155 21.62 -37.07 8.70
N ARG A 156 22.71 -37.76 8.35
CA ARG A 156 22.96 -39.11 8.85
C ARG A 156 23.20 -38.93 10.35
N SER A 157 22.20 -39.27 11.17
CA SER A 157 22.45 -39.49 12.59
C SER A 157 23.51 -40.60 12.72
N PRO A 158 24.47 -40.46 13.65
CA PRO A 158 25.53 -41.44 13.86
C PRO A 158 24.99 -42.81 14.26
#